data_AF-A0A955SG42-F1
#
_entry.id   AF-A0A955SG42-F1
#
_cell.length_a   1.000
_cell.length_b   1.000
_cell.length_c   1.000
_cell.angle_alpha   90.00
_cell.angle_beta   90.00
_cell.angle_gamma   90.00
#
_symmetry.space_group_name_H-M   'P 1'
#
loop_
_entity.id
_entity.type
_entity.pdbx_description
1 polymer ?
#
loop_
_entity_poly.entity_id
_entity_poly.type
_entity_poly.pdbx_seq_one_letter_code
_entity_poly.pdbx_strand_id
1 'polypeptide(L)'
;MKRRGAGLFLVLFSLFLAARANSQALTAAEVQSVLLETAKVFDTPYTIAVTNREGVVLGVFEKTGSPPTTTSLINFKFRLDGGGNEILSPPEPTPDVAIALARTASFFSNNQAPLSSRTVRFISGIHFPPGIMNTPNAALYGIENTNRGCFLSNDYLPGKEIPQPRRLNGDPGIGVVTGKRDVANSVAYPNIVNSGGVPIFRGSTLIGGVGVAGLDALGNDDLAIKVAEFAAVQGILQSQGGAILPVPNPLPPPTEVFIDGIRLPFVGENLEQRSNIIAGVRPANSPAPDPGATGAFLVPAVGSPTPDAPTGWLVTPQSGASLSADEVETIILNAIRRANKTRAAIRLSPGQPAKMVIAVGDLDGKILGLYRMPDATIFSIDVAATKSRNAVYFSSAAVDPADLPGVPPGTAVTARTISFAAQPLFPAGIGKQPLFPPTPADTAREGPFFQSLFVPDVFNPCTQGRQPVNPNQSGIVFFPGSTPLYKNGVLVGGLGVSGDGVEQDDYVTDAGWRG
;
A
#
# COMPACT_ATOMS: atom_id res chain seq x y z
N MET A 1 70.94 6.04 -30.29
CA MET A 1 69.68 6.72 -29.89
C MET A 1 68.54 5.70 -29.89
N LYS A 2 68.24 5.06 -28.74
CA LYS A 2 66.91 4.53 -28.31
C LYS A 2 67.04 3.49 -27.18
N ARG A 3 66.16 3.70 -26.19
CA ARG A 3 65.47 2.73 -25.30
C ARG A 3 66.19 2.16 -24.06
N ARG A 4 65.79 2.75 -22.91
CA ARG A 4 65.11 2.14 -21.73
C ARG A 4 65.59 0.79 -21.21
N GLY A 5 66.01 0.80 -19.94
CA GLY A 5 66.01 -0.36 -19.04
C GLY A 5 66.32 0.05 -17.60
N ALA A 6 65.29 0.10 -16.76
CA ALA A 6 65.33 0.00 -15.29
C ALA A 6 63.85 0.02 -14.85
N GLY A 7 63.31 -0.91 -14.08
CA GLY A 7 63.95 -1.68 -13.02
C GLY A 7 63.11 -1.45 -11.76
N LEU A 8 62.04 -2.23 -11.66
CA LEU A 8 61.26 -2.65 -10.49
C LEU A 8 61.66 -2.05 -9.11
N PHE A 9 60.74 -1.33 -8.46
CA PHE A 9 60.63 -1.31 -7.00
C PHE A 9 59.14 -1.41 -6.61
N LEU A 10 58.76 -2.60 -6.16
CA LEU A 10 57.50 -2.89 -5.49
C LEU A 10 57.60 -2.32 -4.07
N VAL A 11 56.74 -1.37 -3.70
CA VAL A 11 56.45 -1.05 -2.30
C VAL A 11 54.97 -1.30 -2.09
N LEU A 12 54.68 -2.34 -1.31
CA LEU A 12 53.34 -2.60 -0.76
C LEU A 12 52.90 -1.39 0.06
N PHE A 13 51.80 -0.77 -0.38
CA PHE A 13 50.99 0.06 0.50
C PHE A 13 49.61 -0.59 0.57
N SER A 14 49.45 -1.50 1.54
CA SER A 14 48.15 -2.04 1.93
C SER A 14 47.37 -0.95 2.64
N LEU A 15 46.77 -0.03 1.87
CA LEU A 15 45.71 0.83 2.38
C LEU A 15 44.46 -0.04 2.51
N PHE A 16 44.09 -0.36 3.75
CA PHE A 16 42.72 -0.75 4.08
C PHE A 16 41.78 0.42 3.74
N LEU A 17 41.36 0.52 2.48
CA LEU A 17 40.05 1.08 2.17
C LEU A 17 39.08 -0.09 2.21
N ALA A 18 38.58 -0.39 3.42
CA ALA A 18 37.20 -0.85 3.49
C ALA A 18 36.37 0.32 2.97
N ALA A 19 36.05 0.30 1.68
CA ALA A 19 34.95 1.08 1.15
C ALA A 19 33.74 0.72 2.02
N ARG A 20 33.35 1.62 2.93
CA ARG A 20 31.99 1.60 3.48
C ARG A 20 31.10 1.77 2.27
N ALA A 21 30.64 0.66 1.70
CA ALA A 21 29.44 0.67 0.89
C ALA A 21 28.38 1.29 1.79
N ASN A 22 28.01 2.53 1.47
CA ASN A 22 26.94 3.26 2.12
C ASN A 22 25.65 2.50 1.78
N SER A 23 25.36 1.41 2.50
CA SER A 23 24.23 0.56 2.17
C SER A 23 22.96 1.38 2.40
N GLN A 24 22.22 1.67 1.33
CA GLN A 24 20.87 2.24 1.43
C GLN A 24 19.89 1.26 2.11
N ALA A 25 20.31 0.05 2.44
CA ALA A 25 19.54 -0.95 3.18
C ALA A 25 19.52 -0.69 4.71
N LEU A 26 18.50 -1.14 5.41
CA LEU A 26 18.51 -1.23 6.89
C LEU A 26 19.49 -2.32 7.34
N THR A 27 20.29 -2.04 8.37
CA THR A 27 21.16 -3.02 9.03
C THR A 27 20.43 -3.74 10.16
N ALA A 28 20.89 -4.92 10.56
CA ALA A 28 20.30 -5.65 11.70
C ALA A 28 20.31 -4.83 12.99
N ALA A 29 21.38 -4.04 13.22
CA ALA A 29 21.49 -3.15 14.38
C ALA A 29 20.48 -2.00 14.35
N GLU A 30 20.24 -1.40 13.17
CA GLU A 30 19.20 -0.38 13.01
C GLU A 30 17.81 -0.98 13.25
N VAL A 31 17.52 -2.15 12.68
CA VAL A 31 16.23 -2.84 12.90
C VAL A 31 16.00 -3.15 14.36
N GLN A 32 17.00 -3.72 15.04
CA GLN A 32 16.95 -4.00 16.47
C GLN A 32 16.75 -2.72 17.27
N SER A 33 17.46 -1.65 16.94
CA SER A 33 17.33 -0.35 17.60
C SER A 33 15.93 0.23 17.43
N VAL A 34 15.36 0.20 16.23
CA VAL A 34 13.99 0.68 16.00
C VAL A 34 12.98 -0.11 16.83
N LEU A 35 13.07 -1.44 16.83
CA LEU A 35 12.17 -2.31 17.60
C LEU A 35 12.25 -2.02 19.10
N LEU A 36 13.47 -1.95 19.66
CA LEU A 36 13.67 -1.75 21.08
C LEU A 36 13.38 -0.31 21.53
N GLU A 37 13.79 0.71 20.77
CA GLU A 37 13.45 2.11 21.11
C GLU A 37 11.94 2.35 21.02
N THR A 38 11.25 1.74 20.05
CA THR A 38 9.77 1.77 20.00
C THR A 38 9.18 1.14 21.25
N ALA A 39 9.68 -0.02 21.67
CA ALA A 39 9.17 -0.76 22.83
C ALA A 39 9.35 0.01 24.15
N LYS A 40 10.35 0.91 24.23
CA LYS A 40 10.61 1.74 25.41
C LYS A 40 9.62 2.88 25.61
N VAL A 41 8.91 3.29 24.56
CA VAL A 41 8.11 4.53 24.58
C VAL A 41 6.98 4.47 25.60
N PHE A 42 6.34 3.30 25.75
CA PHE A 42 5.22 3.07 26.65
C PHE A 42 5.30 1.69 27.28
N ASP A 43 4.81 1.53 28.52
CA ASP A 43 4.76 0.30 29.31
C ASP A 43 3.59 -0.63 28.98
N THR A 44 2.56 -0.13 28.30
CA THR A 44 1.44 -0.95 27.82
C THR A 44 1.90 -2.04 26.82
N PRO A 45 1.23 -3.20 26.75
CA PRO A 45 1.57 -4.24 25.78
C PRO A 45 1.18 -3.88 24.34
N TYR A 46 2.05 -4.18 23.37
CA TYR A 46 1.82 -4.07 21.94
C TYR A 46 2.94 -4.79 21.15
N THR A 47 2.66 -5.10 19.89
CA THR A 47 3.62 -5.68 18.95
C THR A 47 4.16 -4.65 17.98
N ILE A 48 5.43 -4.79 17.63
CA ILE A 48 6.16 -3.89 16.73
C ILE A 48 6.77 -4.72 15.60
N ALA A 49 6.64 -4.25 14.37
CA ALA A 49 7.27 -4.86 13.21
C ALA A 49 8.06 -3.83 12.40
N VAL A 50 9.15 -4.28 11.79
CA VAL A 50 9.94 -3.51 10.83
C VAL A 50 10.00 -4.26 9.50
N THR A 51 9.81 -3.53 8.42
CA THR A 51 9.93 -4.05 7.05
C THR A 51 10.91 -3.23 6.23
N ASN A 52 11.52 -3.84 5.21
CA ASN A 52 12.30 -3.09 4.21
C ASN A 52 11.38 -2.42 3.17
N ARG A 53 11.97 -1.71 2.20
CA ARG A 53 11.26 -1.04 1.10
C ARG A 53 10.30 -1.95 0.32
N GLU A 54 10.64 -3.22 0.15
CA GLU A 54 9.86 -4.25 -0.56
C GLU A 54 8.79 -4.91 0.31
N GLY A 55 8.72 -4.58 1.61
CA GLY A 55 7.80 -5.22 2.56
C GLY A 55 8.27 -6.57 3.10
N VAL A 56 9.56 -6.91 2.92
CA VAL A 56 10.19 -8.05 3.60
C VAL A 56 10.27 -7.74 5.09
N VAL A 57 9.83 -8.68 5.92
CA VAL A 57 9.87 -8.54 7.38
C VAL A 57 11.32 -8.67 7.85
N LEU A 58 11.83 -7.63 8.51
CA LEU A 58 13.20 -7.59 9.04
C LEU A 58 13.26 -7.88 10.54
N GLY A 59 12.13 -7.79 11.25
CA GLY A 59 12.04 -8.16 12.66
C GLY A 59 10.67 -7.86 13.23
N VAL A 60 10.28 -8.64 14.24
CA VAL A 60 9.03 -8.50 14.97
C VAL A 60 9.33 -8.69 16.45
N PHE A 61 8.96 -7.70 17.25
CA PHE A 61 9.11 -7.70 18.69
C PHE A 61 7.75 -7.62 19.38
N GLU A 62 7.47 -8.58 20.24
CA GLU A 62 6.28 -8.62 21.08
C GLU A 62 6.65 -8.22 22.50
N LYS A 63 6.06 -7.12 22.99
CA LYS A 63 6.19 -6.77 24.40
C LYS A 63 5.53 -7.81 25.29
N THR A 64 6.02 -7.97 26.50
CA THR A 64 5.42 -8.87 27.51
C THR A 64 3.93 -8.54 27.68
N GLY A 65 3.08 -9.56 27.57
CA GLY A 65 1.63 -9.42 27.71
C GLY A 65 0.91 -8.91 26.45
N SER A 66 1.61 -8.77 25.31
CA SER A 66 0.95 -8.42 24.06
C SER A 66 -0.10 -9.46 23.71
N PRO A 67 -1.31 -9.06 23.27
CA PRO A 67 -2.34 -10.02 22.93
C PRO A 67 -1.91 -10.80 21.67
N PRO A 68 -2.12 -12.13 21.60
CA PRO A 68 -1.78 -12.92 20.42
C PRO A 68 -2.62 -12.53 19.19
N THR A 69 -3.83 -12.03 19.42
CA THR A 69 -4.74 -11.52 18.39
C THR A 69 -5.39 -10.21 18.84
N THR A 70 -5.67 -9.30 17.91
CA THR A 70 -6.25 -7.97 18.17
C THR A 70 -7.56 -7.76 17.39
N THR A 71 -8.46 -7.00 18.00
CA THR A 71 -9.60 -6.38 17.29
C THR A 71 -9.51 -4.86 17.30
N SER A 72 -8.49 -4.29 17.94
CA SER A 72 -8.25 -2.86 17.99
C SER A 72 -7.78 -2.37 16.62
N LEU A 73 -8.56 -1.46 16.02
CA LEU A 73 -8.22 -0.73 14.80
C LEU A 73 -7.84 -1.62 13.59
N ILE A 74 -8.38 -2.84 13.51
CA ILE A 74 -8.26 -3.67 12.30
C ILE A 74 -9.20 -3.18 11.20
N ASN A 75 -8.86 -3.47 9.94
CA ASN A 75 -9.79 -3.22 8.83
C ASN A 75 -11.03 -4.09 8.97
N PHE A 76 -12.20 -3.53 8.64
CA PHE A 76 -13.47 -4.23 8.58
C PHE A 76 -13.77 -5.04 9.86
N LYS A 77 -13.43 -4.47 11.02
CA LYS A 77 -13.74 -5.02 12.35
C LYS A 77 -15.19 -5.49 12.47
N PHE A 78 -16.11 -4.78 11.82
CA PHE A 78 -17.51 -5.15 11.79
C PHE A 78 -18.03 -5.34 10.37
N ARG A 79 -18.94 -6.30 10.23
CA ARG A 79 -19.69 -6.58 9.00
C ARG A 79 -21.15 -6.91 9.31
N LEU A 80 -22.00 -6.84 8.30
CA LEU A 80 -23.37 -7.34 8.38
C LEU A 80 -23.42 -8.80 7.93
N ASP A 81 -24.24 -9.61 8.59
CA ASP A 81 -24.67 -10.89 8.04
C ASP A 81 -25.78 -10.71 6.99
N GLY A 82 -26.17 -11.80 6.32
CA GLY A 82 -27.26 -11.79 5.34
C GLY A 82 -28.65 -11.43 5.92
N GLY A 83 -28.77 -11.31 7.24
CA GLY A 83 -29.96 -10.84 7.95
C GLY A 83 -29.85 -9.40 8.46
N GLY A 84 -28.74 -8.70 8.19
CA GLY A 84 -28.49 -7.34 8.66
C GLY A 84 -28.01 -7.23 10.12
N ASN A 85 -27.63 -8.33 10.77
CA ASN A 85 -27.07 -8.30 12.10
C ASN A 85 -25.59 -7.93 12.07
N GLU A 86 -25.16 -7.18 13.08
CA GLU A 86 -23.75 -6.89 13.32
C GLU A 86 -23.00 -8.16 13.74
N ILE A 87 -21.95 -8.49 12.99
CA ILE A 87 -21.00 -9.54 13.33
C ILE A 87 -19.59 -8.95 13.42
N LEU A 88 -18.93 -9.21 14.54
CA LEU A 88 -17.51 -8.97 14.71
C LEU A 88 -16.73 -9.88 13.74
N SER A 89 -15.87 -9.27 12.92
CA SER A 89 -14.88 -10.03 12.17
C SER A 89 -13.93 -10.76 13.14
N PRO A 90 -13.41 -11.94 12.75
CA PRO A 90 -12.44 -12.66 13.57
C PRO A 90 -11.27 -11.75 13.96
N PRO A 91 -10.74 -11.87 15.18
CA PRO A 91 -9.56 -11.11 15.58
C PRO A 91 -8.38 -11.52 14.72
N GLU A 92 -7.50 -10.57 14.42
CA GLU A 92 -6.34 -10.79 13.57
C GLU A 92 -5.09 -11.04 14.43
N PRO A 93 -4.16 -11.93 14.04
CA PRO A 93 -2.89 -12.07 14.73
C PRO A 93 -2.19 -10.72 14.85
N THR A 94 -1.88 -10.31 16.07
CA THR A 94 -1.30 -8.99 16.34
C THR A 94 0.01 -8.75 15.59
N PRO A 95 0.92 -9.73 15.47
CA PRO A 95 2.11 -9.62 14.62
C PRO A 95 1.82 -9.31 13.16
N ASP A 96 0.79 -9.95 12.58
CA ASP A 96 0.41 -9.72 11.18
C ASP A 96 -0.16 -8.31 10.97
N VAL A 97 -0.89 -7.77 11.96
CA VAL A 97 -1.37 -6.37 11.93
C VAL A 97 -0.21 -5.39 12.00
N ALA A 98 0.77 -5.63 12.88
CA ALA A 98 1.98 -4.81 12.96
C ALA A 98 2.78 -4.86 11.63
N ILE A 99 2.96 -6.05 11.05
CA ILE A 99 3.64 -6.22 9.75
C ILE A 99 2.90 -5.47 8.65
N ALA A 100 1.57 -5.59 8.60
CA ALA A 100 0.80 -4.94 7.56
C ALA A 100 0.83 -3.41 7.68
N LEU A 101 0.86 -2.84 8.89
CA LEU A 101 1.08 -1.40 9.10
C LEU A 101 2.47 -0.96 8.63
N ALA A 102 3.51 -1.74 8.94
CA ALA A 102 4.86 -1.49 8.45
C ALA A 102 4.92 -1.52 6.92
N ARG A 103 4.20 -2.48 6.30
CA ARG A 103 4.04 -2.57 4.84
C ARG A 103 3.24 -1.41 4.28
N THR A 104 2.15 -0.97 4.91
CA THR A 104 1.39 0.21 4.47
C THR A 104 2.30 1.42 4.34
N ALA A 105 3.12 1.69 5.36
CA ALA A 105 4.07 2.80 5.29
C ALA A 105 5.13 2.63 4.20
N SER A 106 5.74 1.43 4.14
CA SER A 106 6.76 1.10 3.13
C SER A 106 6.19 1.18 1.72
N PHE A 107 4.98 0.71 1.47
CA PHE A 107 4.43 0.55 0.13
C PHE A 107 3.97 1.85 -0.51
N PHE A 108 3.40 2.75 0.29
CA PHE A 108 2.78 3.99 -0.18
C PHE A 108 3.77 5.16 -0.23
N SER A 109 4.76 5.17 0.66
CA SER A 109 5.79 6.19 0.61
C SER A 109 6.67 6.08 -0.64
N ASN A 110 7.28 7.20 -1.01
CA ASN A 110 8.32 7.30 -2.04
C ASN A 110 9.46 8.20 -1.54
N ASN A 111 10.56 8.26 -2.28
CA ASN A 111 11.75 9.04 -1.88
C ASN A 111 11.48 10.55 -1.70
N GLN A 112 10.37 11.07 -2.24
CA GLN A 112 10.04 12.49 -2.19
C GLN A 112 8.86 12.81 -1.26
N ALA A 113 8.10 11.83 -0.79
CA ALA A 113 6.92 12.07 0.04
C ALA A 113 6.70 10.93 1.05
N PRO A 114 6.76 11.22 2.36
CA PRO A 114 6.38 10.26 3.38
C PRO A 114 4.86 10.15 3.46
N LEU A 115 4.32 8.94 3.31
CA LEU A 115 2.92 8.61 3.53
C LEU A 115 2.83 7.54 4.62
N SER A 116 2.14 7.84 5.71
CA SER A 116 1.88 6.91 6.81
C SER A 116 0.57 6.15 6.57
N SER A 117 0.26 5.17 7.42
CA SER A 117 -1.06 4.53 7.42
C SER A 117 -2.20 5.53 7.68
N ARG A 118 -1.93 6.63 8.41
CA ARG A 118 -2.86 7.76 8.55
C ARG A 118 -3.12 8.45 7.23
N THR A 119 -2.08 8.72 6.45
CA THR A 119 -2.24 9.32 5.12
C THR A 119 -3.09 8.42 4.22
N VAL A 120 -2.83 7.11 4.23
CA VAL A 120 -3.58 6.14 3.42
C VAL A 120 -5.05 6.07 3.84
N ARG A 121 -5.35 6.06 5.15
CA ARG A 121 -6.74 6.12 5.66
C ARG A 121 -7.49 7.38 5.22
N PHE A 122 -6.81 8.52 5.18
CA PHE A 122 -7.39 9.80 4.76
C PHE A 122 -7.86 9.78 3.30
N ILE A 123 -7.13 9.06 2.44
CA ILE A 123 -7.43 8.95 1.01
C ILE A 123 -8.21 7.68 0.61
N SER A 124 -8.76 6.94 1.58
CA SER A 124 -9.53 5.71 1.33
C SER A 124 -11.03 5.79 1.67
N GLY A 125 -11.52 6.95 2.12
CA GLY A 125 -12.91 7.16 2.53
C GLY A 125 -13.91 7.29 1.37
N ILE A 126 -15.21 7.23 1.69
CA ILE A 126 -16.30 7.45 0.72
C ILE A 126 -16.60 8.94 0.47
N HIS A 127 -15.90 9.84 1.17
CA HIS A 127 -15.92 11.29 0.99
C HIS A 127 -14.49 11.80 1.02
N PHE A 128 -14.20 12.82 0.21
CA PHE A 128 -12.92 13.53 0.20
C PHE A 128 -13.14 15.06 0.08
N PRO A 129 -12.70 15.84 1.08
CA PRO A 129 -12.06 15.39 2.32
C PRO A 129 -13.01 14.58 3.22
N PRO A 130 -12.47 13.65 4.05
CA PRO A 130 -13.29 12.86 4.96
C PRO A 130 -14.14 13.71 5.91
N GLY A 131 -15.36 13.22 6.20
CA GLY A 131 -16.29 13.88 7.10
C GLY A 131 -17.11 15.01 6.47
N ILE A 132 -16.78 15.44 5.25
CA ILE A 132 -17.54 16.46 4.52
C ILE A 132 -18.56 15.78 3.58
N MET A 133 -19.83 15.95 3.91
CA MET A 133 -20.94 15.43 3.10
C MET A 133 -20.97 16.05 1.70
N ASN A 134 -21.62 15.36 0.77
CA ASN A 134 -21.79 15.81 -0.62
C ASN A 134 -20.46 16.04 -1.38
N THR A 135 -19.42 15.25 -1.05
CA THR A 135 -18.13 15.25 -1.75
C THR A 135 -17.85 13.86 -2.31
N PRO A 136 -17.18 13.74 -3.47
CA PRO A 136 -16.87 12.44 -4.08
C PRO A 136 -16.04 11.56 -3.14
N ASN A 137 -15.96 10.26 -3.42
CA ASN A 137 -15.09 9.37 -2.67
C ASN A 137 -13.62 9.75 -2.85
N ALA A 138 -12.80 9.35 -1.88
CA ALA A 138 -11.37 9.55 -1.96
C ALA A 138 -10.75 8.67 -3.05
N ALA A 139 -9.60 9.12 -3.56
CA ALA A 139 -8.90 8.53 -4.70
C ALA A 139 -8.68 7.01 -4.57
N LEU A 140 -8.40 6.51 -3.36
CA LEU A 140 -8.08 5.11 -3.09
C LEU A 140 -9.17 4.40 -2.29
N TYR A 141 -10.44 4.69 -2.55
CA TYR A 141 -11.54 3.91 -1.97
C TYR A 141 -11.34 2.40 -2.23
N GLY A 142 -11.42 1.58 -1.18
CA GLY A 142 -11.25 0.13 -1.27
C GLY A 142 -9.79 -0.36 -1.29
N ILE A 143 -8.82 0.52 -1.06
CA ILE A 143 -7.39 0.15 -1.00
C ILE A 143 -7.07 -0.96 -0.01
N GLU A 144 -7.88 -1.10 1.04
CA GLU A 144 -7.79 -2.15 2.05
C GLU A 144 -7.83 -3.57 1.44
N ASN A 145 -8.42 -3.73 0.25
CA ASN A 145 -8.58 -5.00 -0.45
C ASN A 145 -7.39 -5.34 -1.39
N THR A 146 -6.30 -4.58 -1.32
CA THR A 146 -5.11 -4.78 -2.17
C THR A 146 -3.94 -5.31 -1.34
N ASN A 147 -2.90 -5.81 -2.00
CA ASN A 147 -1.67 -6.28 -1.39
C ASN A 147 -1.88 -7.39 -0.35
N ARG A 148 -2.82 -8.32 -0.64
CA ARG A 148 -3.21 -9.44 0.23
C ARG A 148 -2.37 -10.72 0.02
N GLY A 149 -1.20 -10.60 -0.62
CA GLY A 149 -0.29 -11.73 -0.84
C GLY A 149 -0.70 -12.67 -1.97
N CYS A 150 -1.51 -12.18 -2.91
CA CYS A 150 -1.99 -12.96 -4.05
C CYS A 150 -0.89 -13.28 -5.06
N PHE A 151 -1.12 -14.31 -5.87
CA PHE A 151 -0.21 -14.65 -6.97
C PHE A 151 -0.29 -13.64 -8.10
N LEU A 152 0.87 -13.12 -8.53
CA LEU A 152 0.96 -12.15 -9.63
C LEU A 152 1.61 -12.75 -10.87
N SER A 153 2.78 -13.37 -10.75
CA SER A 153 3.46 -13.99 -11.90
C SER A 153 4.57 -14.95 -11.44
N ASN A 154 4.85 -15.95 -12.27
CA ASN A 154 6.08 -16.77 -12.19
C ASN A 154 7.14 -16.31 -13.21
N ASP A 155 6.78 -15.38 -14.10
CA ASP A 155 7.61 -14.93 -15.22
C ASP A 155 8.46 -13.70 -14.86
N TYR A 156 8.72 -13.50 -13.56
CA TYR A 156 9.64 -12.45 -13.13
C TYR A 156 11.04 -12.71 -13.71
N LEU A 157 11.71 -11.63 -14.11
CA LEU A 157 13.13 -11.69 -14.42
C LEU A 157 13.94 -12.10 -13.18
N PRO A 158 15.05 -12.84 -13.33
CA PRO A 158 15.90 -13.20 -12.20
C PRO A 158 16.34 -11.98 -11.37
N GLY A 159 16.07 -12.01 -10.06
CA GLY A 159 16.37 -10.91 -9.14
C GLY A 159 15.40 -9.72 -9.24
N LYS A 160 14.27 -9.87 -9.94
CA LYS A 160 13.18 -8.90 -10.04
C LYS A 160 11.87 -9.41 -9.42
N GLU A 161 11.94 -10.53 -8.71
CA GLU A 161 10.83 -11.11 -7.98
C GLU A 161 10.38 -10.15 -6.87
N ILE A 162 9.07 -10.04 -6.69
CA ILE A 162 8.48 -9.23 -5.63
C ILE A 162 7.93 -10.16 -4.55
N PRO A 163 8.38 -10.03 -3.29
CA PRO A 163 7.86 -10.84 -2.20
C PRO A 163 6.35 -10.65 -2.04
N GLN A 164 5.62 -11.76 -1.92
CA GLN A 164 4.19 -11.68 -1.63
C GLN A 164 4.00 -11.22 -0.18
N PRO A 165 3.18 -10.17 0.06
CA PRO A 165 2.89 -9.70 1.41
C PRO A 165 1.93 -10.67 2.13
N ARG A 166 2.47 -11.83 2.54
CA ARG A 166 1.76 -12.88 3.28
C ARG A 166 1.86 -12.68 4.79
N ARG A 167 0.99 -13.38 5.52
CA ARG A 167 1.09 -13.57 6.98
C ARG A 167 2.33 -14.36 7.35
N LEU A 168 2.72 -14.34 8.63
CA LEU A 168 3.87 -15.12 9.12
C LEU A 168 3.69 -16.63 8.93
N ASN A 169 2.45 -17.13 8.94
CA ASN A 169 2.14 -18.54 8.70
C ASN A 169 2.09 -18.93 7.20
N GLY A 170 2.27 -17.98 6.28
CA GLY A 170 2.24 -18.20 4.82
C GLY A 170 0.87 -17.99 4.15
N ASP A 171 -0.19 -17.78 4.91
CA ASP A 171 -1.53 -17.48 4.37
C ASP A 171 -1.56 -16.10 3.67
N PRO A 172 -2.58 -15.84 2.83
CA PRO A 172 -2.82 -14.50 2.29
C PRO A 172 -2.77 -13.42 3.39
N GLY A 173 -2.06 -12.34 3.09
CA GLY A 173 -1.92 -11.19 3.99
C GLY A 173 -3.24 -10.45 4.19
N ILE A 174 -3.31 -9.68 5.28
CA ILE A 174 -4.47 -8.85 5.60
C ILE A 174 -4.62 -7.61 4.70
N GLY A 175 -3.68 -7.39 3.78
CA GLY A 175 -3.68 -6.24 2.88
C GLY A 175 -3.17 -4.96 3.52
N VAL A 176 -3.53 -3.84 2.90
CA VAL A 176 -3.18 -2.50 3.37
C VAL A 176 -4.04 -2.14 4.59
N VAL A 177 -3.42 -1.92 5.75
CA VAL A 177 -4.15 -1.54 6.96
C VAL A 177 -4.35 -0.03 7.04
N THR A 178 -5.61 0.39 7.21
CA THR A 178 -6.03 1.79 7.41
C THR A 178 -6.80 1.99 8.71
N GLY A 179 -7.38 0.92 9.27
CA GLY A 179 -8.30 0.98 10.41
C GLY A 179 -9.74 1.35 10.02
N LYS A 180 -10.10 1.27 8.74
CA LYS A 180 -11.50 1.45 8.30
C LYS A 180 -12.38 0.41 9.01
N ARG A 181 -13.33 0.88 9.83
CA ARG A 181 -14.08 0.05 10.79
C ARG A 181 -14.98 -1.00 10.14
N ASP A 182 -15.62 -0.66 9.03
CA ASP A 182 -16.66 -1.48 8.38
C ASP A 182 -16.68 -1.20 6.88
N VAL A 183 -17.34 -2.09 6.13
CA VAL A 183 -17.39 -2.04 4.65
C VAL A 183 -18.13 -0.82 4.10
N ALA A 184 -19.08 -0.26 4.86
CA ALA A 184 -19.83 0.94 4.47
C ALA A 184 -19.11 2.24 4.87
N ASN A 185 -17.97 2.13 5.57
CA ASN A 185 -17.17 3.24 6.08
C ASN A 185 -18.00 4.18 6.98
N SER A 186 -18.87 3.63 7.82
CA SER A 186 -19.83 4.38 8.65
C SER A 186 -19.20 5.44 9.57
N VAL A 187 -17.94 5.24 9.98
CA VAL A 187 -17.17 6.18 10.80
C VAL A 187 -16.11 6.87 9.94
N ALA A 188 -16.19 8.21 9.88
CA ALA A 188 -15.25 9.03 9.13
C ALA A 188 -13.89 9.13 9.82
N TYR A 189 -12.86 9.46 9.04
CA TYR A 189 -11.60 10.00 9.57
C TYR A 189 -11.85 11.41 10.18
N PRO A 190 -11.12 11.83 11.23
CA PRO A 190 -10.04 11.11 11.93
C PRO A 190 -10.52 10.14 13.01
N ASN A 191 -11.82 10.06 13.27
CA ASN A 191 -12.39 9.29 14.38
C ASN A 191 -11.98 7.81 14.36
N ILE A 192 -11.71 7.25 13.19
CA ILE A 192 -11.12 5.92 13.08
C ILE A 192 -9.99 5.85 12.05
N VAL A 193 -8.83 5.42 12.53
CA VAL A 193 -7.60 5.18 11.75
C VAL A 193 -6.74 4.21 12.53
N ASN A 194 -5.92 3.41 11.85
CA ASN A 194 -4.82 2.71 12.49
C ASN A 194 -3.52 3.43 12.10
N SER A 195 -3.03 4.31 12.97
CA SER A 195 -1.93 5.23 12.71
C SER A 195 -0.54 4.68 13.06
N GLY A 196 -0.44 3.39 13.39
CA GLY A 196 0.83 2.79 13.79
C GLY A 196 1.85 2.56 12.67
N GLY A 197 1.51 2.83 11.42
CA GLY A 197 2.38 2.61 10.25
C GLY A 197 3.15 3.88 9.86
N VAL A 198 4.47 3.90 10.05
CA VAL A 198 5.34 5.07 9.78
C VAL A 198 6.54 4.67 8.92
N PRO A 199 6.86 5.41 7.84
CA PRO A 199 7.97 5.05 6.94
C PRO A 199 9.33 5.36 7.57
N ILE A 200 10.38 4.67 7.12
CA ILE A 200 11.76 4.88 7.54
C ILE A 200 12.59 5.36 6.35
N PHE A 201 13.26 6.49 6.53
CA PHE A 201 14.13 7.11 5.55
C PHE A 201 15.58 7.16 6.01
N ARG A 202 16.50 7.07 5.05
CA ARG A 202 17.90 7.47 5.20
C ARG A 202 18.21 8.56 4.19
N GLY A 203 18.49 9.77 4.68
CA GLY A 203 18.52 10.95 3.82
C GLY A 203 17.18 11.10 3.11
N SER A 204 17.19 11.16 1.78
CA SER A 204 15.99 11.22 0.94
C SER A 204 15.51 9.86 0.41
N THR A 205 16.11 8.75 0.84
CA THR A 205 15.75 7.42 0.34
C THR A 205 14.84 6.73 1.35
N LEU A 206 13.69 6.24 0.88
CA LEU A 206 12.82 5.37 1.65
C LEU A 206 13.42 3.96 1.72
N ILE A 207 13.61 3.44 2.92
CA ILE A 207 14.34 2.18 3.13
C ILE A 207 13.51 1.13 3.88
N GLY A 208 12.32 1.49 4.36
CA GLY A 208 11.43 0.60 5.06
C GLY A 208 10.28 1.30 5.78
N GLY A 209 9.73 0.61 6.77
CA GLY A 209 8.61 1.09 7.57
C GLY A 209 8.47 0.33 8.88
N VAL A 210 7.90 1.00 9.87
CA VAL A 210 7.56 0.50 11.21
C VAL A 210 6.06 0.37 11.33
N GLY A 211 5.60 -0.67 12.03
CA GLY A 211 4.20 -0.87 12.39
C GLY A 211 4.04 -1.18 13.88
N VAL A 212 3.08 -0.55 14.55
CA VAL A 212 2.72 -0.78 15.96
C VAL A 212 1.25 -1.19 16.07
N ALA A 213 0.96 -2.34 16.69
CA ALA A 213 -0.40 -2.88 16.82
C ALA A 213 -0.63 -3.61 18.15
N GLY A 214 -1.90 -3.92 18.48
CA GLY A 214 -2.26 -4.73 19.65
C GLY A 214 -2.42 -3.95 20.95
N LEU A 215 -2.89 -2.70 20.86
CA LEU A 215 -3.11 -1.80 21.99
C LEU A 215 -4.49 -2.02 22.66
N ASP A 216 -5.05 -3.23 22.56
CA ASP A 216 -6.37 -3.57 23.09
C ASP A 216 -6.48 -3.29 24.60
N ALA A 217 -5.37 -3.43 25.34
CA ALA A 217 -5.29 -3.17 26.77
C ALA A 217 -5.65 -1.72 27.18
N LEU A 218 -5.58 -0.77 26.24
CA LEU A 218 -5.96 0.62 26.50
C LEU A 218 -7.48 0.82 26.57
N GLY A 219 -8.27 -0.08 25.98
CA GLY A 219 -9.74 -0.01 25.99
C GLY A 219 -10.33 1.25 25.33
N ASN A 220 -9.52 2.02 24.60
CA ASN A 220 -9.89 3.31 24.02
C ASN A 220 -9.18 3.50 22.68
N ASP A 221 -9.95 3.53 21.59
CA ASP A 221 -9.42 3.65 20.23
C ASP A 221 -8.71 4.98 19.97
N ASP A 222 -9.20 6.11 20.51
CA ASP A 222 -8.55 7.42 20.36
C ASP A 222 -7.17 7.46 21.05
N LEU A 223 -7.08 6.85 22.24
CA LEU A 223 -5.80 6.72 22.93
C LEU A 223 -4.88 5.73 22.21
N ALA A 224 -5.39 4.61 21.71
CA ALA A 224 -4.63 3.62 20.95
C ALA A 224 -4.04 4.21 19.65
N ILE A 225 -4.81 5.01 18.92
CA ILE A 225 -4.36 5.79 17.74
C ILE A 225 -3.14 6.64 18.09
N LYS A 226 -3.25 7.44 19.16
CA LYS A 226 -2.20 8.37 19.58
C LYS A 226 -0.96 7.64 20.10
N VAL A 227 -1.15 6.57 20.87
CA VAL A 227 -0.07 5.75 21.43
C VAL A 227 0.69 5.00 20.34
N ALA A 228 0.01 4.34 19.39
CA ALA A 228 0.66 3.62 18.29
C ALA A 228 1.51 4.55 17.42
N GLU A 229 0.93 5.69 17.02
CA GLU A 229 1.60 6.67 16.15
C GLU A 229 2.81 7.30 16.85
N PHE A 230 2.64 7.71 18.11
CA PHE A 230 3.73 8.31 18.88
C PHE A 230 4.86 7.31 19.12
N ALA A 231 4.55 6.05 19.47
CA ALA A 231 5.54 5.00 19.65
C ALA A 231 6.36 4.76 18.38
N ALA A 232 5.69 4.60 17.22
CA ALA A 232 6.37 4.37 15.95
C ALA A 232 7.29 5.53 15.57
N VAL A 233 6.82 6.79 15.69
CA VAL A 233 7.64 7.97 15.36
C VAL A 233 8.83 8.11 16.31
N GLN A 234 8.60 8.00 17.62
CA GLN A 234 9.66 8.16 18.61
C GLN A 234 10.68 7.04 18.55
N GLY A 235 10.25 5.80 18.31
CA GLY A 235 11.16 4.67 18.12
C GLY A 235 12.11 4.87 16.93
N ILE A 236 11.64 5.45 15.82
CA ILE A 236 12.52 5.80 14.69
C ILE A 236 13.46 6.95 15.09
N LEU A 237 12.95 8.05 15.66
CA LEU A 237 13.76 9.23 16.00
C LEU A 237 14.85 8.95 17.04
N GLN A 238 14.58 8.05 17.99
CA GLN A 238 15.50 7.67 19.05
C GLN A 238 16.48 6.57 18.60
N SER A 239 16.21 5.90 17.49
CA SER A 239 17.09 4.86 16.96
C SER A 239 18.39 5.43 16.37
N GLN A 240 19.50 4.76 16.67
CA GLN A 240 20.83 4.99 16.08
C GLN A 240 21.26 6.47 15.95
N GLY A 241 20.92 7.31 16.94
CA GLY A 241 21.34 8.72 16.98
C GLY A 241 20.84 9.58 15.81
N GLY A 242 19.71 9.22 15.19
CA GLY A 242 19.09 10.01 14.11
C GLY A 242 19.64 9.74 12.70
N ALA A 243 20.38 8.64 12.51
CA ALA A 243 20.85 8.22 11.17
C ALA A 243 19.71 7.86 10.21
N ILE A 244 18.55 7.46 10.76
CA ILE A 244 17.32 7.20 10.04
C ILE A 244 16.19 8.06 10.64
N LEU A 245 15.24 8.46 9.80
CA LEU A 245 14.19 9.43 10.15
C LEU A 245 12.83 8.97 9.62
N PRO A 246 11.72 9.43 10.22
CA PRO A 246 10.37 9.09 9.73
C PRO A 246 9.98 9.84 8.45
N VAL A 247 10.85 10.75 7.98
CA VAL A 247 10.63 11.60 6.80
C VAL A 247 11.95 11.75 6.02
N PRO A 248 11.88 12.06 4.71
CA PRO A 248 13.05 12.49 3.95
C PRO A 248 13.78 13.66 4.63
N ASN A 249 15.11 13.64 4.61
CA ASN A 249 15.95 14.72 5.10
C ASN A 249 16.99 15.15 4.04
N PRO A 250 16.92 16.40 3.53
CA PRO A 250 15.89 17.40 3.82
C PRO A 250 14.52 17.01 3.23
N LEU A 251 13.44 17.46 3.85
CA LEU A 251 12.08 17.30 3.34
C LEU A 251 11.81 18.35 2.25
N PRO A 252 11.54 17.98 0.99
CA PRO A 252 11.36 18.95 -0.08
C PRO A 252 10.14 19.87 0.14
N PRO A 253 10.18 21.16 -0.25
CA PRO A 253 8.99 22.01 -0.28
C PRO A 253 7.92 21.39 -1.22
N PRO A 254 6.62 21.53 -0.90
CA PRO A 254 6.02 22.33 0.17
C PRO A 254 6.01 21.65 1.55
N THR A 255 6.77 20.58 1.75
CA THR A 255 6.90 19.79 3.00
C THR A 255 5.66 18.99 3.41
N GLU A 256 4.58 19.11 2.64
CA GLU A 256 3.32 18.41 2.83
C GLU A 256 2.74 18.01 1.48
N VAL A 257 2.05 16.88 1.42
CA VAL A 257 1.36 16.44 0.20
C VAL A 257 -0.02 17.09 0.14
N PHE A 258 -0.39 17.57 -1.04
CA PHE A 258 -1.72 18.13 -1.30
C PHE A 258 -2.38 17.38 -2.46
N ILE A 259 -3.62 16.94 -2.26
CA ILE A 259 -4.49 16.37 -3.29
C ILE A 259 -5.75 17.23 -3.34
N ASP A 260 -6.15 17.68 -4.52
CA ASP A 260 -7.31 18.58 -4.74
C ASP A 260 -7.31 19.83 -3.85
N GLY A 261 -6.11 20.34 -3.53
CA GLY A 261 -5.93 21.49 -2.64
C GLY A 261 -6.05 21.16 -1.14
N ILE A 262 -6.30 19.90 -0.77
CA ILE A 262 -6.40 19.43 0.61
C ILE A 262 -5.06 18.87 1.07
N ARG A 263 -4.55 19.37 2.21
CA ARG A 263 -3.36 18.83 2.87
C ARG A 263 -3.65 17.42 3.38
N LEU A 264 -2.81 16.46 3.00
CA LEU A 264 -2.87 15.12 3.56
C LEU A 264 -2.23 15.09 4.95
N PRO A 265 -2.86 14.46 5.96
CA PRO A 265 -2.23 14.26 7.25
C PRO A 265 -1.15 13.18 7.16
N PHE A 266 0.01 13.43 7.79
CA PHE A 266 1.08 12.44 7.92
C PHE A 266 1.11 11.84 9.33
N VAL A 267 1.43 12.63 10.34
CA VAL A 267 1.33 12.24 11.76
C VAL A 267 0.56 13.31 12.52
N GLY A 268 -0.28 12.89 13.46
CA GLY A 268 -1.28 13.76 14.05
C GLY A 268 -2.35 14.21 13.05
N GLU A 269 -3.45 14.74 13.57
CA GLU A 269 -4.59 15.20 12.77
C GLU A 269 -4.37 16.62 12.24
N ASN A 270 -3.52 17.39 12.90
CA ASN A 270 -3.21 18.78 12.57
C ASN A 270 -1.72 19.11 12.80
N LEU A 271 -1.31 20.32 12.42
CA LEU A 271 0.09 20.75 12.48
C LEU A 271 0.63 20.88 13.91
N GLU A 272 -0.22 21.22 14.88
CA GLU A 272 0.18 21.31 16.29
C GLU A 272 0.49 19.92 16.84
N GLN A 273 -0.42 18.97 16.66
CA GLN A 273 -0.22 17.58 17.05
C GLN A 273 1.00 16.97 16.35
N ARG A 274 1.17 17.24 15.04
CA ARG A 274 2.38 16.84 14.30
C ARG A 274 3.64 17.36 14.99
N SER A 275 3.67 18.65 15.31
CA SER A 275 4.82 19.30 15.94
C SER A 275 5.11 18.70 17.32
N ASN A 276 4.06 18.44 18.12
CA ASN A 276 4.16 17.80 19.43
C ASN A 276 4.74 16.38 19.34
N ILE A 277 4.24 15.57 18.39
CA ILE A 277 4.74 14.20 18.16
C ILE A 277 6.23 14.24 17.79
N ILE A 278 6.64 15.12 16.88
CA ILE A 278 8.05 15.25 16.45
C ILE A 278 8.93 15.74 17.61
N ALA A 279 8.44 16.67 18.43
CA ALA A 279 9.14 17.20 19.58
C ALA A 279 9.20 16.23 20.79
N GLY A 280 8.57 15.05 20.70
CA GLY A 280 8.55 14.08 21.80
C GLY A 280 7.58 14.43 22.94
N VAL A 281 6.61 15.31 22.69
CA VAL A 281 5.54 15.61 23.64
C VAL A 281 4.56 14.45 23.66
N ARG A 282 4.58 13.66 24.75
CA ARG A 282 3.71 12.48 24.90
C ARG A 282 2.22 12.87 24.82
N PRO A 283 1.36 12.02 24.22
CA PRO A 283 -0.07 12.22 24.25
C PRO A 283 -0.60 12.31 25.69
N ALA A 284 -1.60 13.15 25.92
CA ALA A 284 -2.27 13.21 27.21
C ALA A 284 -2.88 11.83 27.58
N ASN A 285 -2.84 11.48 28.87
CA ASN A 285 -3.32 10.21 29.40
C ASN A 285 -2.65 8.96 28.80
N SER A 286 -1.50 9.12 28.15
CA SER A 286 -0.72 7.98 27.67
C SER A 286 -0.03 7.25 28.83
N PRO A 287 0.27 5.95 28.66
CA PRO A 287 0.98 5.17 29.68
C PRO A 287 2.38 5.71 29.99
N ALA A 288 2.99 5.23 31.08
CA ALA A 288 4.37 5.60 31.41
C ALA A 288 5.36 4.93 30.44
N PRO A 289 6.61 5.42 30.30
CA PRO A 289 7.64 4.71 29.54
C PRO A 289 8.03 3.37 30.17
N ASP A 290 8.55 2.45 29.36
CA ASP A 290 9.16 1.20 29.80
C ASP A 290 10.63 1.15 29.38
N PRO A 291 11.56 1.72 30.16
CA PRO A 291 12.98 1.72 29.83
C PRO A 291 13.57 0.31 29.65
N GLY A 292 12.91 -0.71 30.22
CA GLY A 292 13.33 -2.10 30.14
C GLY A 292 13.00 -2.78 28.81
N ALA A 293 12.02 -2.26 28.05
CA ALA A 293 11.51 -2.85 26.80
C ALA A 293 11.34 -4.37 26.91
N THR A 294 10.62 -4.83 27.94
CA THR A 294 10.51 -6.26 28.21
C THR A 294 9.63 -6.95 27.16
N GLY A 295 10.13 -8.05 26.59
CA GLY A 295 9.45 -8.78 25.52
C GLY A 295 10.34 -9.80 24.82
N ALA A 296 9.90 -10.30 23.68
CA ALA A 296 10.62 -11.30 22.90
C ALA A 296 10.55 -10.98 21.39
N PHE A 297 11.58 -11.41 20.65
CA PHE A 297 11.57 -11.39 19.20
C PHE A 297 10.83 -12.63 18.67
N LEU A 298 9.71 -12.42 17.98
CA LEU A 298 9.08 -13.47 17.18
C LEU A 298 9.85 -13.71 15.87
N VAL A 299 10.31 -12.61 15.27
CA VAL A 299 11.22 -12.63 14.13
C VAL A 299 12.47 -11.88 14.55
N PRO A 300 13.66 -12.53 14.57
CA PRO A 300 14.91 -11.86 14.92
C PRO A 300 15.17 -10.64 14.03
N ALA A 301 15.80 -9.62 14.60
CA ALA A 301 16.24 -8.47 13.81
C ALA A 301 17.34 -8.89 12.81
N VAL A 302 17.09 -8.68 11.53
CA VAL A 302 18.03 -8.96 10.43
C VAL A 302 18.23 -7.73 9.56
N GLY A 303 19.37 -7.67 8.86
CA GLY A 303 19.60 -6.63 7.86
C GLY A 303 18.75 -6.87 6.62
N SER A 304 18.38 -5.79 5.94
CA SER A 304 17.69 -5.88 4.66
C SER A 304 18.57 -6.59 3.63
N PRO A 305 18.06 -7.62 2.93
CA PRO A 305 18.82 -8.36 1.93
C PRO A 305 19.11 -7.52 0.67
N THR A 306 18.29 -6.48 0.45
CA THR A 306 18.33 -5.60 -0.72
C THR A 306 18.35 -4.13 -0.26
N PRO A 307 19.03 -3.23 -0.97
CA PRO A 307 19.03 -1.81 -0.65
C PRO A 307 17.79 -1.07 -1.16
N ASP A 308 17.15 -1.56 -2.24
CA ASP A 308 15.96 -0.97 -2.85
C ASP A 308 15.16 -2.06 -3.57
N ALA A 309 13.89 -1.77 -3.85
CA ALA A 309 12.99 -2.64 -4.58
C ALA A 309 13.24 -2.64 -6.10
N PRO A 310 13.03 -3.78 -6.79
CA PRO A 310 13.18 -3.92 -8.24
C PRO A 310 12.48 -2.82 -9.06
N THR A 311 13.20 -2.29 -10.05
CA THR A 311 12.69 -1.31 -11.03
C THR A 311 12.96 -1.79 -12.46
N GLY A 312 12.32 -1.14 -13.43
CA GLY A 312 12.36 -1.51 -14.83
C GLY A 312 11.35 -2.60 -15.16
N TRP A 313 11.68 -3.43 -16.16
CA TRP A 313 10.95 -4.66 -16.43
C TRP A 313 11.06 -5.61 -15.23
N LEU A 314 9.91 -5.94 -14.64
CA LEU A 314 9.77 -7.02 -13.67
C LEU A 314 9.42 -8.32 -14.40
N VAL A 315 8.51 -8.23 -15.36
CA VAL A 315 8.19 -9.28 -16.35
C VAL A 315 8.42 -8.66 -17.72
N THR A 316 9.29 -9.25 -18.53
CA THR A 316 9.53 -8.76 -19.91
C THR A 316 8.30 -8.97 -20.78
N PRO A 317 8.09 -8.17 -21.83
CA PRO A 317 7.03 -8.41 -22.81
C PRO A 317 7.09 -9.82 -23.38
N GLN A 318 5.96 -10.52 -23.38
CA GLN A 318 5.78 -11.86 -23.91
C GLN A 318 4.56 -11.90 -24.82
N SER A 319 4.59 -12.78 -25.82
CA SER A 319 3.40 -13.07 -26.63
C SER A 319 2.39 -13.86 -25.80
N GLY A 320 1.15 -13.39 -25.80
CA GLY A 320 -0.02 -14.11 -25.30
C GLY A 320 -0.80 -14.79 -26.42
N ALA A 321 -2.04 -15.15 -26.16
CA ALA A 321 -2.93 -15.78 -27.13
C ALA A 321 -3.26 -14.85 -28.31
N SER A 322 -3.44 -13.56 -28.05
CA SER A 322 -3.90 -12.58 -29.05
C SER A 322 -3.02 -11.33 -29.20
N LEU A 323 -2.10 -11.10 -28.26
CA LEU A 323 -1.15 -9.99 -28.27
C LEU A 323 0.28 -10.52 -28.48
N SER A 324 1.03 -9.92 -29.38
CA SER A 324 2.46 -10.18 -29.54
C SER A 324 3.30 -9.48 -28.48
N ALA A 325 4.51 -9.98 -28.22
CA ALA A 325 5.47 -9.31 -27.32
C ALA A 325 5.74 -7.85 -27.71
N ASP A 326 5.83 -7.54 -29.02
CA ASP A 326 6.07 -6.19 -29.53
C ASP A 326 4.86 -5.26 -29.27
N GLU A 327 3.63 -5.77 -29.40
CA GLU A 327 2.41 -5.02 -29.04
C GLU A 327 2.38 -4.73 -27.54
N VAL A 328 2.69 -5.73 -26.70
CA VAL A 328 2.78 -5.57 -25.23
C VAL A 328 3.83 -4.52 -24.86
N GLU A 329 5.02 -4.58 -25.47
CA GLU A 329 6.07 -3.60 -25.26
C GLU A 329 5.61 -2.20 -25.67
N THR A 330 5.00 -2.07 -26.84
CA THR A 330 4.53 -0.79 -27.38
C THR A 330 3.50 -0.13 -26.46
N ILE A 331 2.52 -0.88 -25.96
CA ILE A 331 1.51 -0.41 -25.00
C ILE A 331 2.18 0.16 -23.74
N ILE A 332 3.12 -0.59 -23.17
CA ILE A 332 3.80 -0.21 -21.92
C ILE A 332 4.72 1.01 -22.14
N LEU A 333 5.48 1.05 -23.24
CA LEU A 333 6.34 2.19 -23.57
C LEU A 333 5.53 3.47 -23.84
N ASN A 334 4.35 3.36 -24.44
CA ASN A 334 3.43 4.50 -24.60
C ASN A 334 2.95 5.05 -23.25
N ALA A 335 2.55 4.15 -22.34
CA ALA A 335 2.16 4.53 -20.98
C ALA A 335 3.33 5.22 -20.24
N ILE A 336 4.55 4.70 -20.33
CA ILE A 336 5.74 5.32 -19.72
C ILE A 336 6.01 6.72 -20.31
N ARG A 337 5.91 6.88 -21.64
CA ARG A 337 6.07 8.20 -22.29
C ARG A 337 5.04 9.21 -21.79
N ARG A 338 3.80 8.76 -21.54
CA ARG A 338 2.75 9.59 -20.97
C ARG A 338 3.04 9.97 -19.53
N ALA A 339 3.39 9.00 -18.68
CA ALA A 339 3.72 9.22 -17.28
C ALA A 339 4.86 10.26 -17.11
N ASN A 340 5.88 10.20 -17.97
CA ASN A 340 6.98 11.17 -17.97
C ASN A 340 6.58 12.61 -18.36
N LYS A 341 5.38 12.82 -18.90
CA LYS A 341 4.84 14.15 -19.22
C LYS A 341 3.72 14.58 -18.25
N THR A 342 3.32 13.71 -17.34
CA THR A 342 2.21 13.94 -16.41
C THR A 342 2.77 14.33 -15.05
N ARG A 343 2.26 15.38 -14.42
CA ARG A 343 2.66 15.76 -13.05
C ARG A 343 2.15 14.73 -12.05
N ALA A 344 3.05 14.21 -11.21
CA ALA A 344 2.74 13.28 -10.11
C ALA A 344 1.82 13.93 -9.06
N ALA A 345 0.76 13.31 -8.54
CA ALA A 345 -0.05 13.98 -7.51
C ALA A 345 0.68 14.03 -6.15
N ILE A 346 1.37 12.94 -5.78
CA ILE A 346 1.92 12.76 -4.42
C ILE A 346 3.39 13.15 -4.26
N ARG A 347 4.06 13.69 -5.28
CA ARG A 347 5.47 14.13 -5.16
C ARG A 347 5.55 15.59 -4.74
N LEU A 348 6.35 15.86 -3.70
CA LEU A 348 6.47 17.18 -3.08
C LEU A 348 7.06 18.22 -4.04
N SER A 349 8.19 17.91 -4.67
CA SER A 349 8.83 18.88 -5.57
C SER A 349 7.93 19.20 -6.77
N PRO A 350 7.70 20.49 -7.10
CA PRO A 350 6.90 20.87 -8.25
C PRO A 350 7.48 20.34 -9.57
N GLY A 351 6.59 20.01 -10.52
CA GLY A 351 6.98 19.58 -11.87
C GLY A 351 7.53 18.16 -11.98
N GLN A 352 7.52 17.37 -10.89
CA GLN A 352 8.00 15.99 -10.93
C GLN A 352 7.07 15.11 -11.77
N PRO A 353 7.63 14.31 -12.69
CA PRO A 353 6.84 13.38 -13.50
C PRO A 353 6.26 12.27 -12.64
N ALA A 354 5.07 11.81 -13.00
CA ALA A 354 4.44 10.65 -12.41
C ALA A 354 5.30 9.40 -12.59
N LYS A 355 5.38 8.59 -11.54
CA LYS A 355 6.00 7.26 -11.55
C LYS A 355 4.92 6.22 -11.32
N MET A 356 4.82 5.33 -12.29
CA MET A 356 3.77 4.32 -12.35
C MET A 356 4.37 2.92 -12.42
N VAL A 357 3.54 1.95 -12.05
CA VAL A 357 3.66 0.56 -12.47
C VAL A 357 2.62 0.32 -13.56
N ILE A 358 3.03 -0.36 -14.61
CA ILE A 358 2.20 -0.67 -15.78
C ILE A 358 2.23 -2.17 -16.01
N ALA A 359 1.05 -2.78 -16.16
CA ALA A 359 0.89 -4.20 -16.42
C ALA A 359 -0.03 -4.44 -17.61
N VAL A 360 0.33 -5.40 -18.46
CA VAL A 360 -0.54 -5.93 -19.52
C VAL A 360 -0.78 -7.40 -19.25
N GLY A 361 -2.05 -7.82 -19.31
CA GLY A 361 -2.50 -9.17 -19.05
C GLY A 361 -3.22 -9.78 -20.25
N ASP A 362 -3.07 -11.10 -20.42
CA ASP A 362 -3.75 -11.90 -21.42
C ASP A 362 -5.19 -12.24 -21.00
N LEU A 363 -5.95 -12.90 -21.88
CA LEU A 363 -7.35 -13.27 -21.69
C LEU A 363 -7.59 -14.24 -20.52
N ASP A 364 -6.59 -15.00 -20.12
CA ASP A 364 -6.62 -15.89 -18.95
C ASP A 364 -6.09 -15.21 -17.68
N GLY A 365 -5.77 -13.91 -17.74
CA GLY A 365 -5.20 -13.13 -16.65
C GLY A 365 -3.69 -13.27 -16.46
N LYS A 366 -2.99 -14.05 -17.29
CA LYS A 366 -1.52 -14.15 -17.25
C LYS A 366 -0.92 -12.77 -17.54
N ILE A 367 0.07 -12.35 -16.74
CA ILE A 367 0.77 -11.08 -16.98
C ILE A 367 1.78 -11.26 -18.12
N LEU A 368 1.55 -10.58 -19.24
CA LEU A 368 2.41 -10.59 -20.42
C LEU A 368 3.55 -9.57 -20.36
N GLY A 369 3.42 -8.56 -19.51
CA GLY A 369 4.45 -7.56 -19.27
C GLY A 369 4.15 -6.75 -18.02
N LEU A 370 5.17 -6.44 -17.23
CA LEU A 370 5.06 -5.68 -15.99
C LEU A 370 6.29 -4.79 -15.83
N TYR A 371 6.07 -3.48 -15.81
CA TYR A 371 7.13 -2.49 -15.69
C TYR A 371 6.90 -1.57 -14.49
N ARG A 372 7.89 -1.47 -13.60
CA ARG A 372 7.90 -0.51 -12.50
C ARG A 372 8.86 0.64 -12.80
N MET A 373 8.33 1.86 -12.94
CA MET A 373 9.19 3.04 -13.05
C MET A 373 10.03 3.22 -11.78
N PRO A 374 11.28 3.73 -11.89
CA PRO A 374 12.08 4.04 -10.71
C PRO A 374 11.35 4.94 -9.72
N ASP A 375 11.40 4.56 -8.44
CA ASP A 375 10.71 5.23 -7.33
C ASP A 375 9.17 5.28 -7.42
N ALA A 376 8.54 4.48 -8.29
CA ALA A 376 7.10 4.24 -8.21
C ALA A 376 6.75 3.49 -6.90
N THR A 377 5.57 3.73 -6.37
CA THR A 377 5.07 3.07 -5.16
C THR A 377 5.01 1.54 -5.31
N ILE A 378 5.22 0.80 -4.21
CA ILE A 378 5.29 -0.67 -4.25
C ILE A 378 3.91 -1.29 -4.25
N PHE A 379 2.93 -0.69 -3.55
CA PHE A 379 1.55 -1.16 -3.58
C PHE A 379 1.01 -1.24 -5.03
N SER A 380 1.54 -0.38 -5.91
CA SER A 380 1.14 -0.28 -7.31
C SER A 380 1.51 -1.49 -8.16
N ILE A 381 2.43 -2.35 -7.71
CA ILE A 381 2.77 -3.59 -8.43
C ILE A 381 1.57 -4.54 -8.44
N ASP A 382 1.06 -4.84 -7.25
CA ASP A 382 -0.16 -5.65 -7.08
C ASP A 382 -1.35 -4.98 -7.76
N VAL A 383 -1.53 -3.68 -7.54
CA VAL A 383 -2.67 -2.94 -8.08
C VAL A 383 -2.67 -2.89 -9.61
N ALA A 384 -1.55 -2.60 -10.28
CA ALA A 384 -1.51 -2.54 -11.74
C ALA A 384 -1.79 -3.91 -12.37
N ALA A 385 -1.19 -4.97 -11.84
CA ALA A 385 -1.44 -6.34 -12.31
C ALA A 385 -2.91 -6.76 -12.09
N THR A 386 -3.47 -6.48 -10.92
CA THR A 386 -4.87 -6.80 -10.61
C THR A 386 -5.85 -5.98 -11.45
N LYS A 387 -5.59 -4.68 -11.65
CA LYS A 387 -6.36 -3.81 -12.57
C LYS A 387 -6.39 -4.38 -13.99
N SER A 388 -5.25 -4.88 -14.47
CA SER A 388 -5.15 -5.52 -15.78
C SER A 388 -6.02 -6.78 -15.88
N ARG A 389 -5.98 -7.65 -14.87
CA ARG A 389 -6.82 -8.87 -14.82
C ARG A 389 -8.29 -8.55 -14.70
N ASN A 390 -8.65 -7.57 -13.87
CA ASN A 390 -10.02 -7.11 -13.68
C ASN A 390 -10.60 -6.60 -15.00
N ALA A 391 -9.85 -5.79 -15.75
CA ALA A 391 -10.28 -5.30 -17.07
C ALA A 391 -10.61 -6.45 -18.04
N VAL A 392 -9.86 -7.56 -18.01
CA VAL A 392 -10.13 -8.74 -18.84
C VAL A 392 -11.43 -9.43 -18.42
N TYR A 393 -11.51 -9.92 -17.17
CA TYR A 393 -12.64 -10.75 -16.74
C TYR A 393 -13.96 -9.99 -16.81
N PHE A 394 -14.01 -8.79 -16.23
CA PHE A 394 -15.25 -8.00 -16.14
C PHE A 394 -15.71 -7.42 -17.48
N SER A 395 -14.83 -7.39 -18.48
CA SER A 395 -15.21 -7.04 -19.87
C SER A 395 -15.48 -8.25 -20.76
N SER A 396 -15.32 -9.47 -20.24
CA SER A 396 -15.48 -10.69 -21.03
C SER A 396 -16.95 -11.08 -21.19
N ALA A 397 -17.25 -11.83 -22.25
CA ALA A 397 -18.55 -12.47 -22.40
C ALA A 397 -18.79 -13.61 -21.39
N ALA A 398 -17.73 -14.05 -20.69
CA ALA A 398 -17.76 -15.12 -19.69
C ALA A 398 -17.93 -14.59 -18.26
N VAL A 399 -18.06 -13.27 -18.06
CA VAL A 399 -18.35 -12.69 -16.75
C VAL A 399 -19.67 -13.25 -16.23
N ASP A 400 -19.70 -13.65 -14.95
CA ASP A 400 -20.95 -14.03 -14.30
C ASP A 400 -21.87 -12.78 -14.23
N PRO A 401 -23.10 -12.82 -14.77
CA PRO A 401 -24.01 -11.68 -14.71
C PRO A 401 -24.34 -11.19 -13.28
N ALA A 402 -24.17 -12.05 -12.27
CA ALA A 402 -24.35 -11.68 -10.87
C ALA A 402 -23.21 -10.81 -10.33
N ASP A 403 -22.03 -10.80 -10.97
CA ASP A 403 -20.94 -9.91 -10.61
C ASP A 403 -21.25 -8.46 -11.00
N LEU A 404 -21.84 -8.25 -12.19
CA LEU A 404 -22.18 -6.92 -12.72
C LEU A 404 -23.69 -6.79 -13.00
N PRO A 405 -24.58 -6.77 -11.97
CA PRO A 405 -26.01 -6.66 -12.17
C PRO A 405 -26.40 -5.47 -13.07
N GLY A 406 -27.18 -5.75 -14.11
CA GLY A 406 -27.64 -4.75 -15.07
C GLY A 406 -26.64 -4.39 -16.18
N VAL A 407 -25.44 -4.97 -16.18
CA VAL A 407 -24.46 -4.82 -17.27
C VAL A 407 -24.47 -6.08 -18.14
N PRO A 408 -24.77 -5.96 -19.46
CA PRO A 408 -24.69 -7.11 -20.37
C PRO A 408 -23.26 -7.71 -20.41
N PRO A 409 -23.10 -9.04 -20.39
CA PRO A 409 -21.80 -9.68 -20.58
C PRO A 409 -21.12 -9.24 -21.88
N GLY A 410 -19.80 -9.03 -21.84
CA GLY A 410 -19.02 -8.50 -22.97
C GLY A 410 -18.98 -6.97 -23.07
N THR A 411 -19.67 -6.24 -22.17
CA THR A 411 -19.55 -4.78 -22.08
C THR A 411 -18.15 -4.40 -21.58
N ALA A 412 -17.50 -3.44 -22.23
CA ALA A 412 -16.21 -2.92 -21.76
C ALA A 412 -16.37 -2.24 -20.38
N VAL A 413 -15.61 -2.71 -19.39
CA VAL A 413 -15.66 -2.23 -18.01
C VAL A 413 -14.24 -1.89 -17.53
N THR A 414 -14.09 -0.73 -16.90
CA THR A 414 -12.82 -0.29 -16.28
C THR A 414 -12.91 -0.36 -14.77
N ALA A 415 -11.76 -0.28 -14.09
CA ALA A 415 -11.71 -0.21 -12.63
C ALA A 415 -12.45 1.04 -12.09
N ARG A 416 -12.54 2.14 -12.88
CA ARG A 416 -13.36 3.31 -12.53
C ARG A 416 -14.84 2.97 -12.51
N THR A 417 -15.34 2.23 -13.51
CA THR A 417 -16.74 1.77 -13.54
C THR A 417 -17.05 0.85 -12.38
N ILE A 418 -16.16 -0.12 -12.11
CA ILE A 418 -16.28 -1.04 -10.97
C ILE A 418 -16.34 -0.25 -9.67
N SER A 419 -15.39 0.67 -9.45
CA SER A 419 -15.31 1.55 -8.27
C SER A 419 -16.60 2.35 -8.05
N PHE A 420 -17.10 3.01 -9.09
CA PHE A 420 -18.25 3.90 -9.01
C PHE A 420 -19.52 3.14 -8.62
N ALA A 421 -19.74 1.97 -9.20
CA ALA A 421 -20.90 1.13 -8.90
C ALA A 421 -20.74 0.29 -7.62
N ALA A 422 -19.53 0.20 -7.05
CA ALA A 422 -19.22 -0.52 -5.83
C ALA A 422 -19.18 0.37 -4.57
N GLN A 423 -19.67 1.60 -4.64
CA GLN A 423 -19.76 2.47 -3.47
C GLN A 423 -20.91 2.07 -2.54
N PRO A 424 -20.78 2.20 -1.21
CA PRO A 424 -21.89 2.04 -0.27
C PRO A 424 -22.83 3.27 -0.29
N LEU A 425 -22.52 4.25 -1.13
CA LEU A 425 -23.20 5.52 -1.26
C LEU A 425 -23.26 5.89 -2.75
N PHE A 426 -24.43 5.71 -3.35
CA PHE A 426 -24.66 5.82 -4.79
C PHE A 426 -25.88 6.73 -5.09
N PRO A 427 -25.77 7.68 -6.04
CA PRO A 427 -24.54 8.10 -6.73
C PRO A 427 -23.47 8.60 -5.75
N ALA A 428 -22.20 8.35 -6.09
CA ALA A 428 -21.07 8.77 -5.27
C ALA A 428 -21.12 10.28 -5.01
N GLY A 429 -20.81 10.66 -3.77
CA GLY A 429 -20.71 12.06 -3.35
C GLY A 429 -22.02 12.81 -3.15
N ILE A 430 -23.13 12.10 -2.94
CA ILE A 430 -24.38 12.68 -2.45
C ILE A 430 -24.66 12.15 -1.04
N GLY A 431 -25.05 13.01 -0.11
CA GLY A 431 -25.50 12.65 1.23
C GLY A 431 -24.38 12.41 2.24
N LYS A 432 -24.78 11.79 3.36
CA LYS A 432 -23.93 11.47 4.52
C LYS A 432 -23.42 10.02 4.50
N GLN A 433 -22.44 9.76 5.36
CA GLN A 433 -21.99 8.40 5.71
C GLN A 433 -23.18 7.53 6.15
N PRO A 434 -23.25 6.25 5.71
CA PRO A 434 -24.20 5.29 6.24
C PRO A 434 -24.09 5.17 7.75
N LEU A 435 -25.22 4.94 8.43
CA LEU A 435 -25.20 4.61 9.84
C LEU A 435 -24.61 3.21 10.06
N PHE A 436 -24.26 2.91 11.31
CA PHE A 436 -23.84 1.58 11.72
C PHE A 436 -24.72 1.07 12.87
N PRO A 437 -25.45 -0.05 12.69
CA PRO A 437 -25.63 -0.76 11.42
C PRO A 437 -26.37 0.10 10.36
N PRO A 438 -26.16 -0.13 9.05
CA PRO A 438 -26.89 0.53 7.97
C PRO A 438 -28.41 0.39 8.11
N THR A 439 -29.13 1.50 7.94
CA THR A 439 -30.60 1.49 7.88
C THR A 439 -31.09 0.99 6.51
N PRO A 440 -32.38 0.61 6.36
CA PRO A 440 -32.95 0.34 5.03
C PRO A 440 -32.79 1.49 4.04
N ALA A 441 -32.74 2.74 4.54
CA ALA A 441 -32.50 3.91 3.69
C ALA A 441 -31.02 4.03 3.27
N ASP A 442 -30.09 3.52 4.07
CA ASP A 442 -28.68 3.44 3.71
C ASP A 442 -28.45 2.34 2.67
N THR A 443 -29.01 1.14 2.89
CA THR A 443 -28.86 0.01 1.95
C THR A 443 -29.53 0.28 0.60
N ALA A 444 -30.64 1.02 0.57
CA ALA A 444 -31.28 1.46 -0.68
C ALA A 444 -30.41 2.41 -1.53
N ARG A 445 -29.32 2.94 -0.96
CA ARG A 445 -28.37 3.84 -1.62
C ARG A 445 -27.06 3.17 -1.95
N GLU A 446 -26.92 1.87 -1.72
CA GLU A 446 -25.73 1.14 -2.14
C GLU A 446 -25.66 1.07 -3.66
N GLY A 447 -24.45 1.15 -4.20
CA GLY A 447 -24.21 0.94 -5.61
C GLY A 447 -24.51 -0.52 -6.00
N PRO A 448 -24.89 -0.77 -7.26
CA PRO A 448 -25.33 -2.10 -7.69
C PRO A 448 -24.25 -3.18 -7.57
N PHE A 449 -22.97 -2.80 -7.44
CA PHE A 449 -21.84 -3.72 -7.28
C PHE A 449 -21.32 -3.81 -5.84
N PHE A 450 -21.89 -3.06 -4.90
CA PHE A 450 -21.41 -3.05 -3.52
C PHE A 450 -21.58 -4.43 -2.87
N GLN A 451 -22.79 -4.98 -2.92
CA GLN A 451 -23.09 -6.31 -2.37
C GLN A 451 -22.65 -7.46 -3.28
N SER A 452 -22.56 -7.24 -4.60
CA SER A 452 -22.17 -8.31 -5.53
C SER A 452 -20.66 -8.50 -5.68
N LEU A 453 -19.87 -7.44 -5.49
CA LEU A 453 -18.41 -7.43 -5.67
C LEU A 453 -17.63 -6.93 -4.45
N PHE A 454 -17.91 -5.72 -3.95
CA PHE A 454 -17.08 -5.12 -2.90
C PHE A 454 -17.09 -5.94 -1.62
N VAL A 455 -18.29 -6.20 -1.08
CA VAL A 455 -18.44 -6.95 0.17
C VAL A 455 -17.90 -8.39 0.03
N PRO A 456 -18.20 -9.16 -1.04
CA PRO A 456 -17.60 -10.48 -1.23
C PRO A 456 -16.08 -10.44 -1.37
N ASP A 457 -15.51 -9.48 -2.10
CA ASP A 457 -14.05 -9.37 -2.27
C ASP A 457 -13.33 -9.14 -0.94
N VAL A 458 -13.90 -8.35 -0.01
CA VAL A 458 -13.35 -8.18 1.35
C VAL A 458 -13.12 -9.53 2.05
N PHE A 459 -14.06 -10.47 1.91
CA PHE A 459 -14.03 -11.76 2.62
C PHE A 459 -13.45 -12.92 1.81
N ASN A 460 -13.16 -12.72 0.52
CA ASN A 460 -12.63 -13.75 -0.37
C ASN A 460 -11.37 -13.22 -1.06
N PRO A 461 -10.26 -13.05 -0.32
CA PRO A 461 -9.03 -12.51 -0.87
C PRO A 461 -8.51 -13.37 -2.02
N CYS A 462 -7.88 -12.70 -2.99
CA CYS A 462 -7.30 -13.35 -4.18
C CYS A 462 -8.32 -14.04 -5.10
N THR A 463 -9.62 -13.81 -4.92
CA THR A 463 -10.65 -14.18 -5.91
C THR A 463 -10.91 -13.00 -6.86
N GLN A 464 -11.72 -13.20 -7.89
CA GLN A 464 -12.03 -12.15 -8.86
C GLN A 464 -13.52 -12.21 -9.19
N GLY A 465 -14.35 -11.74 -8.25
CA GLY A 465 -15.79 -11.95 -8.30
C GLY A 465 -16.10 -13.45 -8.31
N ARG A 466 -17.03 -13.85 -9.17
CA ARG A 466 -17.42 -15.26 -9.40
C ARG A 466 -16.63 -15.95 -10.51
N GLN A 467 -15.50 -15.36 -10.95
CA GLN A 467 -14.66 -16.01 -11.95
C GLN A 467 -14.24 -17.41 -11.46
N PRO A 468 -14.40 -18.46 -12.29
CA PRO A 468 -13.93 -19.80 -11.94
C PRO A 468 -12.46 -19.78 -11.49
N VAL A 469 -12.17 -20.56 -10.45
CA VAL A 469 -10.85 -20.58 -9.82
C VAL A 469 -9.77 -20.90 -10.86
N ASN A 470 -8.76 -20.05 -10.94
CA ASN A 470 -7.61 -20.22 -11.82
C ASN A 470 -6.35 -19.59 -11.21
N PRO A 471 -5.15 -19.89 -11.73
CA PRO A 471 -3.90 -19.38 -11.15
C PRO A 471 -3.73 -17.86 -11.20
N ASN A 472 -4.47 -17.16 -12.07
CA ASN A 472 -4.29 -15.74 -12.38
C ASN A 472 -5.35 -14.84 -11.73
N GLN A 473 -5.74 -15.13 -10.49
CA GLN A 473 -6.66 -14.30 -9.71
C GLN A 473 -5.92 -13.55 -8.60
N SER A 474 -6.26 -12.28 -8.41
CA SER A 474 -5.56 -11.42 -7.44
C SER A 474 -6.43 -10.40 -6.72
N GLY A 475 -7.74 -10.62 -6.63
CA GLY A 475 -8.66 -9.67 -6.00
C GLY A 475 -9.30 -8.72 -7.00
N ILE A 476 -9.99 -7.72 -6.45
CA ILE A 476 -10.58 -6.62 -7.21
C ILE A 476 -10.00 -5.28 -6.74
N VAL A 477 -9.69 -4.40 -7.69
CA VAL A 477 -9.29 -3.01 -7.41
C VAL A 477 -10.47 -2.07 -7.67
N PHE A 478 -10.84 -1.30 -6.65
CA PHE A 478 -11.98 -0.37 -6.65
C PHE A 478 -11.58 1.09 -6.84
N PHE A 479 -10.61 1.36 -7.71
CA PHE A 479 -10.24 2.74 -8.09
C PHE A 479 -9.61 2.79 -9.50
N PRO A 480 -9.64 3.97 -10.17
CA PRO A 480 -9.33 4.12 -11.60
C PRO A 480 -7.92 3.70 -12.03
N GLY A 481 -7.69 3.50 -13.33
CA GLY A 481 -6.39 3.13 -13.90
C GLY A 481 -6.36 1.84 -14.72
N SER A 482 -7.44 1.46 -15.38
CA SER A 482 -7.44 0.25 -16.22
C SER A 482 -8.31 0.39 -17.47
N THR A 483 -7.97 -0.39 -18.50
CA THR A 483 -8.79 -0.50 -19.70
C THR A 483 -8.69 -1.89 -20.32
N PRO A 484 -9.79 -2.49 -20.78
CA PRO A 484 -9.75 -3.67 -21.65
C PRO A 484 -9.10 -3.32 -23.00
N LEU A 485 -8.36 -4.27 -23.58
CA LEU A 485 -7.67 -4.13 -24.87
C LEU A 485 -8.48 -4.86 -25.96
N TYR A 486 -8.72 -4.23 -27.12
CA TYR A 486 -9.49 -4.82 -28.22
C TYR A 486 -8.76 -4.69 -29.56
N LYS A 487 -8.92 -5.72 -30.40
CA LYS A 487 -8.46 -5.72 -31.79
C LYS A 487 -9.64 -6.09 -32.68
N ASN A 488 -10.01 -5.22 -33.61
CA ASN A 488 -11.16 -5.40 -34.50
C ASN A 488 -12.47 -5.72 -33.75
N GLY A 489 -12.69 -5.07 -32.60
CA GLY A 489 -13.88 -5.28 -31.76
C GLY A 489 -13.85 -6.54 -30.87
N VAL A 490 -12.78 -7.32 -30.90
CA VAL A 490 -12.61 -8.53 -30.07
C VAL A 490 -11.67 -8.22 -28.90
N LEU A 491 -12.05 -8.62 -27.68
CA LEU A 491 -11.22 -8.48 -26.49
C LEU A 491 -9.96 -9.33 -26.65
N VAL A 492 -8.78 -8.75 -26.41
CA VAL A 492 -7.46 -9.41 -26.58
C VAL A 492 -6.57 -9.35 -25.34
N GLY A 493 -6.99 -8.63 -24.30
CA GLY A 493 -6.23 -8.50 -23.05
C GLY A 493 -6.71 -7.35 -22.19
N GLY A 494 -5.91 -6.98 -21.20
CA GLY A 494 -6.17 -5.84 -20.33
C GLY A 494 -4.91 -5.05 -20.05
N LEU A 495 -5.07 -3.77 -19.75
CA LEU A 495 -4.03 -2.86 -19.30
C LEU A 495 -4.41 -2.31 -17.93
N GLY A 496 -3.47 -2.36 -16.99
CA GLY A 496 -3.58 -1.74 -15.68
C GLY A 496 -2.40 -0.83 -15.37
N VAL A 497 -2.68 0.33 -14.77
CA VAL A 497 -1.70 1.34 -14.37
C VAL A 497 -1.98 1.74 -12.92
N SER A 498 -0.92 1.91 -12.13
CA SER A 498 -1.02 2.47 -10.78
C SER A 498 0.23 3.23 -10.37
N GLY A 499 0.08 4.35 -9.68
CA GLY A 499 1.21 5.02 -9.02
C GLY A 499 0.81 6.32 -8.34
N ASP A 500 1.35 7.43 -8.83
CA ASP A 500 1.34 8.73 -8.14
C ASP A 500 -0.03 9.43 -8.07
N GLY A 501 -1.10 8.93 -8.69
CA GLY A 501 -2.46 9.48 -8.58
C GLY A 501 -3.46 8.88 -9.57
N VAL A 502 -4.75 8.86 -9.23
CA VAL A 502 -5.76 8.07 -9.98
C VAL A 502 -6.22 8.74 -11.28
N GLU A 503 -6.27 10.08 -11.34
CA GLU A 503 -6.47 10.81 -12.60
C GLU A 503 -5.28 10.59 -13.53
N GLN A 504 -4.06 10.54 -12.97
CA GLN A 504 -2.86 10.23 -13.73
C GLN A 504 -2.86 8.77 -14.19
N ASP A 505 -3.33 7.82 -13.39
CA ASP A 505 -3.45 6.41 -13.76
C ASP A 505 -4.31 6.25 -15.03
N ASP A 506 -5.51 6.85 -15.07
CA ASP A 506 -6.38 6.81 -16.25
C ASP A 506 -5.77 7.51 -17.46
N TYR A 507 -5.15 8.68 -17.25
CA TYR A 507 -4.53 9.44 -18.33
C TYR A 507 -3.34 8.71 -18.96
N VAL A 508 -2.61 7.93 -18.15
CA VAL A 508 -1.51 7.05 -18.59
C VAL A 508 -2.05 5.79 -19.27
N THR A 509 -3.15 5.23 -18.75
CA THR A 509 -3.84 4.08 -19.35
C THR A 509 -4.37 4.40 -20.75
N ASP A 510 -5.01 5.55 -20.95
CA ASP A 510 -5.50 6.02 -22.26
C ASP A 510 -4.38 6.10 -23.30
N ALA A 511 -3.18 6.54 -22.91
CA ALA A 511 -2.05 6.61 -23.83
C ALA A 511 -1.51 5.22 -24.19
N GLY A 512 -1.47 4.28 -23.24
CA GLY A 512 -1.03 2.91 -23.48
C GLY A 512 -1.94 2.19 -24.50
N TRP A 513 -3.25 2.34 -24.36
CA TRP A 513 -4.25 1.75 -25.25
C TRP A 513 -4.17 2.23 -26.72
N ARG A 514 -3.72 3.47 -26.97
CA ARG A 514 -3.66 4.06 -28.32
C ARG A 514 -2.45 3.59 -29.15
N GLY A 515 -1.55 2.82 -28.54
CA GLY A 515 -0.41 2.19 -29.20
C GLY A 515 -0.81 0.93 -29.92
#